data_AF-A0A368EQP6-F1
#
_entry.id   AF-A0A368EQP6-F1
#
_cell.length_a   1.000
_cell.length_b   1.000
_cell.length_c   1.000
_cell.angle_alpha   90.00
_cell.angle_beta   90.00
_cell.angle_gamma   90.00
#
_symmetry.space_group_name_H-M   'P 1'
#
loop_
_entity.id
_entity.type
_entity.pdbx_description
1 polymer ?
#
loop_
_entity_poly.entity_id
_entity_poly.type
_entity_poly.pdbx_seq_one_letter_code
_entity_poly.pdbx_strand_id
1 'polypeptide(L)'
;MSTTAELDPIRPIDRARAAQIVCGQVTRDDEMISAAVQDTFADDWGFGECGSLINVIRALSEDVASLMVAASGEQNAAEFARRYLAQLLAEVDE
;
A
#
# COMPACT_ATOMS: atom_id res chain seq x y z
N MET A 1 -11.95 4.83 27.12
CA MET A 1 -12.07 5.74 25.97
C MET A 1 -10.84 5.54 25.13
N SER A 2 -10.94 4.79 24.03
CA SER A 2 -9.83 4.62 23.08
C SER A 2 -9.81 5.88 22.22
N THR A 3 -8.82 6.74 22.43
CA THR A 3 -8.51 7.82 21.50
C THR A 3 -8.09 7.16 20.20
N THR A 4 -8.92 7.27 19.16
CA THR A 4 -8.45 7.09 17.78
C THR A 4 -7.27 8.04 17.63
N ALA A 5 -6.05 7.52 17.68
CA ALA A 5 -4.88 8.32 17.36
C ALA A 5 -5.08 8.79 15.94
N GLU A 6 -5.28 10.09 15.77
CA GLU A 6 -5.37 10.71 14.45
C GLU A 6 -4.01 10.49 13.81
N LEU A 7 -3.95 9.55 12.86
CA LEU A 7 -2.71 9.22 12.19
C LEU A 7 -2.27 10.44 11.38
N ASP A 8 -0.99 10.77 11.48
CA ASP A 8 -0.43 11.84 10.66
C ASP A 8 -0.71 11.59 9.15
N PRO A 9 -0.94 12.67 8.38
CA PRO A 9 -1.18 12.56 6.95
C PRO A 9 0.04 11.97 6.25
N ILE A 10 -0.22 11.10 5.26
CA ILE A 10 0.82 10.48 4.43
C ILE A 10 1.57 11.59 3.67
N ARG A 11 2.90 11.63 3.79
CA ARG A 11 3.73 12.65 3.12
C ARG A 11 3.63 12.49 1.60
N PRO A 12 3.71 13.59 0.82
CA PRO A 12 3.67 13.52 -0.64
C PRO A 12 4.74 12.62 -1.26
N ILE A 13 5.93 12.58 -0.66
CA ILE A 13 7.04 11.73 -1.12
C ILE A 13 6.76 10.24 -0.93
N ASP A 14 6.09 9.86 0.16
CA ASP A 14 5.71 8.47 0.42
C ASP A 14 4.61 8.02 -0.56
N ARG A 15 3.65 8.91 -0.89
CA ARG A 15 2.66 8.64 -1.95
C ARG A 15 3.33 8.47 -3.32
N ALA A 16 4.31 9.31 -3.65
CA ALA A 16 5.04 9.20 -4.92
C ALA A 16 5.80 7.87 -5.03
N ARG A 17 6.45 7.44 -3.94
CA ARG A 17 7.14 6.14 -3.86
C ARG A 17 6.18 4.96 -4.01
N ALA A 18 5.02 5.00 -3.33
CA ALA A 18 3.98 3.99 -3.51
C ALA A 18 3.53 3.91 -4.99
N ALA A 19 3.29 5.05 -5.63
CA ALA A 19 2.94 5.10 -7.04
C ALA A 19 4.05 4.57 -7.96
N GLN A 20 5.33 4.84 -7.64
CA GLN A 20 6.48 4.29 -8.37
C GLN A 20 6.55 2.76 -8.25
N ILE A 21 6.30 2.21 -7.06
CA ILE A 21 6.25 0.75 -6.86
C ILE A 21 5.16 0.14 -7.74
N VAL A 22 3.94 0.71 -7.74
CA VAL A 22 2.84 0.23 -8.60
C VAL A 22 3.19 0.37 -10.08
N CYS A 23 3.74 1.51 -10.49
CA CYS A 23 4.15 1.76 -11.87
C CYS A 23 5.18 0.72 -12.32
N GLY A 24 6.22 0.50 -11.53
CA GLY A 24 7.26 -0.49 -11.82
C GLY A 24 6.72 -1.91 -11.92
N GLN A 25 5.74 -2.28 -11.09
CA GLN A 25 5.06 -3.59 -11.20
C GLN A 25 4.28 -3.72 -12.52
N VAL A 26 3.56 -2.67 -12.94
CA VAL A 26 2.79 -2.66 -14.18
C VAL A 26 3.69 -2.69 -15.41
N THR A 27 4.81 -1.95 -15.39
CA THR A 27 5.77 -1.87 -16.50
C THR A 27 6.82 -2.98 -16.47
N ARG A 28 6.85 -3.81 -15.42
CA ARG A 28 7.89 -4.82 -15.16
C ARG A 28 9.30 -4.21 -15.12
N ASP A 29 9.40 -3.04 -14.47
CA ASP A 29 10.64 -2.32 -14.24
C ASP A 29 11.15 -2.61 -12.83
N ASP A 30 11.96 -3.67 -12.71
CA ASP A 30 12.52 -4.12 -11.44
C ASP A 30 13.51 -3.10 -10.84
N GLU A 31 14.14 -2.26 -11.68
CA GLU A 31 15.05 -1.21 -11.22
C GLU A 31 14.26 -0.08 -10.55
N MET A 32 13.14 0.33 -11.14
CA MET A 32 12.25 1.33 -10.55
C MET A 32 11.68 0.86 -9.21
N ILE A 33 11.24 -0.40 -9.12
CA ILE A 33 10.75 -0.99 -7.87
C ILE A 33 11.87 -0.96 -6.81
N SER A 34 13.05 -1.43 -7.18
CA SER A 34 14.20 -1.51 -6.28
C SER A 34 14.62 -0.14 -5.77
N ALA A 35 14.66 0.87 -6.65
CA ALA A 35 15.00 2.24 -6.29
C ALA A 35 13.98 2.85 -5.32
N ALA A 36 12.68 2.72 -5.60
CA ALA A 36 11.64 3.26 -4.72
C ALA A 36 11.64 2.60 -3.33
N VAL A 37 11.90 1.29 -3.26
CA VAL A 37 12.04 0.56 -1.99
C VAL A 37 13.29 1.02 -1.23
N GLN A 38 14.43 1.13 -1.91
CA GLN A 38 15.67 1.59 -1.30
C GLN A 38 15.55 3.03 -0.76
N ASP A 39 14.93 3.94 -1.52
CA ASP A 39 14.69 5.31 -1.10
C ASP A 39 13.76 5.40 0.12
N THR A 40 12.76 4.51 0.19
CA THR A 40 11.87 4.39 1.36
C THR A 40 12.66 4.00 2.59
N PHE A 41 13.48 2.95 2.49
CA PHE A 41 14.31 2.53 3.62
C PHE A 41 15.38 3.56 3.99
N ALA A 42 16.06 4.17 3.00
CA ALA A 42 17.09 5.17 3.26
C ALA A 42 16.56 6.37 4.07
N ASP A 43 15.31 6.77 3.82
CA ASP A 43 14.63 7.81 4.58
C ASP A 43 14.35 7.40 6.03
N ASP A 44 13.97 6.14 6.27
CA ASP A 44 13.75 5.59 7.61
C ASP A 44 15.06 5.44 8.42
N TRP A 45 16.14 4.99 7.77
CA TRP A 45 17.46 4.87 8.39
C TRP A 45 18.07 6.23 8.77
N GLY A 46 17.64 7.32 8.13
CA GLY A 46 18.06 8.68 8.46
C GLY A 46 17.45 9.24 9.75
N PHE A 47 16.30 8.71 10.19
CA PHE A 47 15.52 9.24 11.32
C PHE A 47 15.28 8.23 12.46
N GLY A 48 15.64 6.96 12.29
CA GLY A 48 15.54 5.94 13.34
C GLY A 48 14.13 5.37 13.57
N GLU A 49 13.18 5.70 12.70
CA GLU A 49 11.78 5.25 12.75
C GLU A 49 11.34 4.72 11.38
N CYS A 50 10.46 3.73 11.34
CA CYS A 50 9.89 3.15 10.11
C CYS A 50 8.76 4.01 9.49
N GLY A 51 8.85 5.34 9.61
CA GLY A 51 7.76 6.25 9.25
C GLY A 51 7.43 6.29 7.76
N SER A 52 8.46 6.32 6.90
CA SER A 52 8.33 6.26 5.45
C SER A 52 7.79 4.91 5.00
N LEU A 53 8.32 3.80 5.51
CA LEU A 53 7.82 2.47 5.20
C LEU A 53 6.33 2.32 5.57
N ILE A 54 5.95 2.73 6.78
CA ILE A 54 4.55 2.69 7.22
C ILE A 54 3.68 3.54 6.29
N ASN A 55 4.13 4.74 5.92
CA ASN A 55 3.38 5.62 5.03
C ASN A 55 3.23 5.07 3.61
N VAL A 56 4.27 4.43 3.05
CA VAL A 56 4.19 3.76 1.74
C VAL A 56 3.19 2.60 1.79
N ILE A 57 3.24 1.76 2.82
CA ILE A 57 2.29 0.66 3.01
C ILE A 57 0.85 1.19 3.17
N ARG A 58 0.67 2.26 3.94
CA ARG A 58 -0.63 2.93 4.10
C ARG A 58 -1.14 3.48 2.77
N ALA A 59 -0.30 4.12 1.96
CA ALA A 59 -0.69 4.65 0.66
C ALA A 59 -1.14 3.53 -0.29
N LEU A 60 -0.38 2.44 -0.38
CA LEU A 60 -0.76 1.27 -1.18
C LEU A 60 -2.09 0.65 -0.70
N SER A 61 -2.31 0.63 0.61
CA SER A 61 -3.56 0.13 1.20
C SER A 61 -4.76 1.03 0.88
N GLU A 62 -4.58 2.35 0.92
CA GLU A 62 -5.61 3.33 0.52
C GLU A 62 -5.96 3.19 -0.97
N ASP A 63 -4.98 2.95 -1.83
CA ASP A 63 -5.19 2.73 -3.26
C ASP A 63 -5.99 1.44 -3.52
N VAL A 64 -5.62 0.33 -2.87
CA VAL A 64 -6.36 -0.94 -2.97
C VAL A 64 -7.79 -0.79 -2.45
N ALA A 65 -7.97 -0.15 -1.29
CA ALA A 65 -9.30 0.11 -0.74
C ALA A 65 -10.17 0.94 -1.69
N SER A 66 -9.57 1.97 -2.32
CA SER A 66 -10.25 2.81 -3.30
C SER A 66 -10.66 2.03 -4.55
N LEU A 67 -9.79 1.14 -5.05
CA LEU A 67 -10.10 0.26 -6.18
C LEU A 67 -11.23 -0.72 -5.84
N MET A 68 -11.23 -1.28 -4.62
CA MET A 68 -12.31 -2.16 -4.16
C MET A 68 -13.65 -1.42 -4.10
N VAL A 69 -13.67 -0.22 -3.52
CA VAL A 69 -14.87 0.63 -3.48
C VAL A 69 -15.35 0.95 -4.89
N ALA A 70 -14.44 1.28 -5.81
CA ALA A 70 -14.79 1.55 -7.20
C ALA A 70 -15.37 0.32 -7.92
N ALA A 71 -14.86 -0.88 -7.63
CA ALA A 71 -15.29 -2.13 -8.26
C ALA A 71 -16.61 -2.68 -7.71
N SER A 72 -16.85 -2.59 -6.38
CA SER A 72 -18.00 -3.23 -5.72
C SER A 72 -19.06 -2.27 -5.20
N GLY A 73 -18.77 -0.96 -5.19
CA GLY A 73 -19.50 0.03 -4.41
C GLY A 73 -19.11 0.02 -2.93
N GLU A 74 -19.33 1.16 -2.27
CA GLU A 74 -18.87 1.44 -0.89
C GLU A 74 -19.40 0.43 0.13
N GLN A 75 -20.64 -0.04 -0.02
CA GLN A 75 -21.28 -0.98 0.91
C GLN A 75 -20.75 -2.41 0.81
N ASN A 76 -20.12 -2.78 -0.32
CA ASN A 76 -19.72 -4.16 -0.60
C ASN A 76 -18.20 -4.37 -0.62
N ALA A 77 -17.39 -3.31 -0.48
CA ALA A 77 -15.92 -3.38 -0.62
C ALA A 77 -15.28 -4.38 0.35
N ALA A 78 -15.71 -4.38 1.61
CA ALA A 78 -15.20 -5.31 2.61
C ALA A 78 -15.58 -6.78 2.32
N GLU A 79 -16.77 -7.02 1.74
CA GLU A 79 -17.19 -8.36 1.34
C GLU A 79 -16.43 -8.84 0.11
N PHE A 80 -16.27 -7.97 -0.88
CA PHE A 80 -15.46 -8.22 -2.06
C PHE A 80 -14.02 -8.58 -1.67
N ALA A 81 -13.40 -7.81 -0.76
CA ALA A 81 -12.06 -8.09 -0.26
C ALA A 81 -11.91 -9.48 0.34
N ARG A 82 -12.84 -9.88 1.22
CA ARG A 82 -12.81 -11.20 1.84
C ARG A 82 -12.94 -12.32 0.82
N ARG A 83 -13.83 -12.18 -0.17
CA ARG A 83 -14.04 -13.20 -1.22
C ARG A 83 -12.82 -13.32 -2.14
N TYR A 84 -12.25 -12.18 -2.56
CA TYR A 84 -11.09 -12.14 -3.43
C TYR A 84 -9.85 -12.75 -2.75
N LEU A 85 -9.61 -12.41 -1.48
CA LEU A 85 -8.52 -13.02 -0.69
C LEU A 85 -8.69 -14.52 -0.50
N ALA A 86 -9.92 -14.98 -0.20
CA ALA A 86 -10.19 -16.41 -0.05
C ALA A 86 -9.92 -17.20 -1.35
N GLN A 87 -10.24 -16.60 -2.51
CA GLN A 87 -9.93 -17.20 -3.81
C GLN A 87 -8.42 -17.29 -4.07
N LEU A 88 -7.69 -16.19 -3.87
CA LEU A 88 -6.24 -16.17 -4.07
C LEU A 88 -5.51 -17.17 -3.15
N LEU A 89 -5.94 -17.30 -1.90
CA LEU A 89 -5.34 -18.27 -0.98
C LEU A 89 -5.61 -19.72 -1.41
N ALA A 90 -6.80 -20.01 -1.94
CA ALA A 90 -7.11 -21.34 -2.49
C ALA A 90 -6.27 -21.67 -3.72
N GLU A 91 -5.95 -20.69 -4.56
CA GLU A 91 -5.06 -20.85 -5.74
C GLU A 91 -3.58 -21.04 -5.36
N VAL A 92 -3.17 -20.67 -4.14
CA VAL A 92 -1.79 -20.85 -3.65
C VAL A 92 -1.60 -22.19 -2.91
N ASP A 93 -2.68 -22.78 -2.40
CA ASP A 93 -2.66 -24.08 -1.71
C ASP A 93 -2.71 -25.30 -2.68
N GLU A 94 -2.87 -25.07 -3.98
CA GLU A 94 -2.76 -26.08 -5.07
C GLU A 94 -1.40 -26.06 -5.77
#